data_AF-A0A132P1H3-F1
#
_entry.id   AF-A0A132P1H3-F1
#
_cell.length_a   1.000
_cell.length_b   1.000
_cell.length_c   1.000
_cell.angle_alpha   90.00
_cell.angle_beta   90.00
_cell.angle_gamma   90.00
#
_symmetry.space_group_name_H-M   'P 1'
#
loop_
_entity.id
_entity.type
_entity.pdbx_description
1 polymer ?
#
loop_
_entity_poly.entity_id
_entity_poly.type
_entity_poly.pdbx_seq_one_letter_code
_entity_poly.pdbx_strand_id
1 'polypeptide(L)'
;MRGTSKTKTIKGTFAFTSGDKYYALHNVKYSYSFVRQSNGSVKTTGVVTDVYDFAPSNYESIKVGFANNYAYAMQSLGLIKPFNIEIKHSF
;
A
#
# COMPACT_ATOMS: atom_id res chain seq x y z
N MET A 1 -18.21 -34.01 13.16
CA MET A 1 -17.85 -32.64 13.61
C MET A 1 -17.25 -31.88 12.45
N ARG A 2 -17.94 -30.86 11.91
CA ARG A 2 -17.49 -30.07 10.76
C ARG A 2 -16.69 -28.89 11.29
N GLY A 3 -15.36 -28.99 11.27
CA GLY A 3 -14.46 -27.96 11.78
C GLY A 3 -14.68 -26.65 11.02
N THR A 4 -15.20 -25.64 11.70
CA THR A 4 -15.33 -24.28 11.16
C THR A 4 -13.92 -23.78 10.88
N SER A 5 -13.57 -23.53 9.60
CA SER A 5 -12.31 -22.87 9.28
C SER A 5 -12.25 -21.53 10.01
N LYS A 6 -11.45 -21.48 11.09
CA LYS A 6 -11.22 -20.25 11.83
C LYS A 6 -10.45 -19.33 10.90
N THR A 7 -11.16 -18.35 10.34
CA THR A 7 -10.58 -17.27 9.57
C THR A 7 -10.24 -16.14 10.53
N LYS A 8 -9.00 -15.68 10.50
CA LYS A 8 -8.57 -14.48 11.22
C LYS A 8 -8.14 -13.44 10.20
N THR A 9 -8.64 -12.22 10.33
CA THR A 9 -8.24 -11.10 9.49
C THR A 9 -7.55 -10.05 10.34
N ILE A 10 -6.45 -9.51 9.83
CA ILE A 10 -5.72 -8.39 10.42
C ILE A 10 -5.73 -7.27 9.40
N LYS A 11 -6.14 -6.08 9.84
CA LYS A 11 -6.16 -4.87 9.00
C LYS A 11 -5.51 -3.73 9.76
N GLY A 12 -4.92 -2.81 9.01
CA GLY A 12 -4.39 -1.59 9.60
C GLY A 12 -3.88 -0.62 8.54
N THR A 13 -3.38 0.49 9.04
CA THR A 13 -2.72 1.54 8.26
C THR A 13 -1.30 1.70 8.77
N PHE A 14 -0.38 2.02 7.88
CA PHE A 14 0.99 2.36 8.24
C PHE A 14 1.47 3.48 7.35
N ALA A 15 2.16 4.45 7.93
CA ALA A 15 2.79 5.54 7.21
C ALA A 15 4.31 5.34 7.25
N PHE A 16 4.94 5.21 6.09
CA PHE A 16 6.40 5.31 6.02
C PHE A 16 6.79 6.76 6.24
N THR A 17 7.81 7.03 7.05
CA THR A 17 8.23 8.42 7.34
C THR A 17 9.58 8.78 6.71
N SER A 18 10.30 7.82 6.13
CA SER A 18 11.60 8.05 5.50
C SER A 18 12.00 6.91 4.54
N GLY A 19 13.05 7.16 3.75
CA GLY A 19 13.66 6.21 2.81
C GLY A 19 12.85 5.96 1.54
N ASP A 20 13.32 5.04 0.70
CA ASP A 20 12.72 4.78 -0.62
C ASP A 20 11.25 4.36 -0.55
N LYS A 21 10.86 3.67 0.52
CA LYS A 21 9.47 3.24 0.73
C LYS A 21 8.54 4.43 0.97
N TYR A 22 9.00 5.49 1.65
CA TYR A 22 8.23 6.74 1.78
C TYR A 22 7.97 7.38 0.41
N TYR A 23 8.94 7.30 -0.51
CA TYR A 23 8.82 7.86 -1.85
C TYR A 23 7.93 7.06 -2.79
N ALA A 24 7.62 5.80 -2.47
CA ALA A 24 6.85 4.91 -3.35
C ALA A 24 5.49 4.50 -2.76
N LEU A 25 5.40 4.40 -1.44
CA LEU A 25 4.26 3.86 -0.69
C LEU A 25 4.16 4.61 0.64
N HIS A 26 3.51 5.79 0.68
CA HIS A 26 3.49 6.58 1.92
C HIS A 26 2.44 6.05 2.89
N ASN A 27 1.15 6.08 2.52
CA ASN A 27 0.03 5.81 3.42
C ASN A 27 -0.64 4.48 3.11
N VAL A 28 0.09 3.40 3.40
CA VAL A 28 -0.40 2.06 3.07
C VAL A 28 -1.53 1.60 3.98
N LYS A 29 -2.55 1.00 3.38
CA LYS A 29 -3.58 0.20 4.05
C LYS A 29 -3.30 -1.26 3.76
N TYR A 30 -3.26 -2.10 4.79
CA TYR A 30 -3.02 -3.53 4.62
C TYR A 30 -4.18 -4.36 5.17
N SER A 31 -4.42 -5.51 4.56
CA SER A 31 -5.40 -6.50 5.01
C SER A 31 -4.88 -7.90 4.71
N TYR A 32 -4.65 -8.69 5.76
CA TYR A 32 -4.24 -10.08 5.66
C TYR A 32 -5.28 -10.99 6.28
N SER A 33 -5.58 -12.10 5.61
CA SER A 33 -6.52 -13.13 6.03
C SER A 33 -5.81 -14.47 6.12
N PHE A 34 -6.00 -15.12 7.26
CA PHE A 34 -5.41 -16.41 7.61
C PHE A 34 -6.54 -17.41 7.77
N VAL A 35 -6.56 -18.44 6.92
CA VAL A 35 -7.61 -19.45 6.92
C VAL A 35 -6.99 -20.80 7.26
N ARG A 36 -7.37 -21.37 8.40
CA ARG A 36 -6.95 -22.74 8.76
C ARG A 36 -7.67 -23.74 7.87
N GLN A 37 -6.90 -24.56 7.17
CA GLN A 37 -7.39 -25.61 6.29
C GLN A 37 -7.65 -26.91 7.07
N SER A 38 -8.44 -27.81 6.49
CA SER A 38 -8.79 -29.10 7.08
C SER A 38 -7.58 -30.02 7.31
N ASN A 39 -6.52 -29.87 6.50
CA ASN A 39 -5.24 -30.57 6.66
C ASN A 39 -4.32 -29.95 7.74
N GLY A 40 -4.79 -28.92 8.45
CA GLY A 40 -4.03 -28.24 9.50
C GLY A 40 -3.13 -27.10 9.01
N SER A 41 -2.94 -26.91 7.69
CA SER A 41 -2.19 -25.78 7.14
C SER A 41 -2.94 -24.45 7.31
N VAL A 42 -2.24 -23.33 7.06
CA VAL A 42 -2.84 -21.99 7.08
C VAL A 42 -2.62 -21.34 5.71
N LYS A 43 -3.72 -21.09 4.99
CA LYS A 43 -3.69 -20.28 3.78
C LYS A 43 -3.63 -18.81 4.15
N THR A 44 -2.68 -18.07 3.57
CA THR A 44 -2.51 -16.64 3.85
C THR A 44 -2.77 -15.84 2.59
N THR A 45 -3.70 -14.89 2.67
CA THR A 45 -4.00 -13.97 1.57
C THR A 45 -3.88 -12.55 2.09
N GLY A 46 -3.19 -11.70 1.34
CA GLY A 46 -2.88 -10.34 1.75
C GLY A 46 -3.06 -9.36 0.62
N VAL A 47 -3.49 -8.15 0.96
CA VAL A 47 -3.45 -7.00 0.07
C VAL A 47 -2.86 -5.81 0.82
N VAL A 48 -1.98 -5.08 0.16
CA VAL A 48 -1.51 -3.76 0.58
C VAL A 48 -1.91 -2.78 -0.51
N THR A 49 -2.61 -1.71 -0.14
CA THR A 49 -3.04 -0.66 -1.05
C THR A 49 -2.46 0.68 -0.63
N ASP A 50 -2.06 1.49 -1.61
CA ASP A 50 -1.75 2.90 -1.41
C ASP A 50 -2.42 3.74 -2.49
N VAL A 51 -2.72 4.99 -2.17
CA VAL A 51 -3.09 5.99 -3.17
C VAL A 51 -1.91 6.92 -3.24
N TYR A 52 -1.12 6.79 -4.30
CA TYR A 52 0.02 7.66 -4.50
C TYR A 52 -0.48 9.02 -5.01
N ASP A 53 -0.58 9.95 -4.07
CA ASP A 53 -0.74 11.37 -4.32
C ASP A 53 0.64 12.03 -4.32
N PHE A 54 0.94 12.80 -5.36
CA PHE A 54 2.09 13.68 -5.26
C PHE A 54 1.73 14.77 -4.24
N ALA A 55 2.64 15.12 -3.35
CA ALA A 55 2.44 16.19 -2.39
C ALA A 55 3.64 17.14 -2.43
N PRO A 56 3.44 18.46 -2.32
CA PRO A 56 4.56 19.40 -2.31
C PRO A 56 5.44 19.09 -1.11
N SER A 57 6.65 18.62 -1.38
CA SER A 57 7.55 18.11 -0.36
C SER A 57 8.98 18.50 -0.70
N ASN A 58 9.73 18.89 0.33
CA ASN A 58 11.13 19.25 0.22
C ASN A 58 11.98 17.98 0.34
N TYR A 59 12.06 17.22 -0.74
CA TYR A 59 12.97 16.07 -0.81
C TYR A 59 14.43 16.55 -0.84
N GLU A 60 15.31 15.84 -0.13
CA GLU A 60 16.76 16.12 -0.05
C GLU A 60 17.45 16.15 -1.42
N SER A 61 16.94 15.36 -2.38
CA SER A 61 17.43 15.35 -3.75
C SER A 61 16.65 16.34 -4.62
N ILE A 62 17.35 17.35 -5.16
CA ILE A 62 16.79 18.35 -6.07
C ILE A 62 16.03 17.71 -7.24
N LYS A 63 16.55 16.61 -7.81
CA LYS A 63 15.90 15.90 -8.93
C LYS A 63 14.58 15.25 -8.51
N VAL A 64 14.56 14.64 -7.32
CA VAL A 64 13.35 14.00 -6.76
C VAL A 64 12.31 15.07 -6.40
N GLY A 65 12.75 16.18 -5.79
CA GLY A 65 11.93 17.34 -5.50
C GLY A 65 11.27 17.93 -6.75
N PHE A 66 12.05 18.14 -7.80
CA PHE A 66 11.52 18.66 -9.07
C PHE A 66 10.49 17.72 -9.70
N ALA A 67 10.80 16.42 -9.83
CA ALA A 67 9.91 15.46 -10.46
C ALA A 67 8.59 15.31 -9.69
N ASN A 68 8.65 15.24 -8.36
CA ASN A 68 7.46 15.15 -7.51
C ASN A 68 6.61 16.43 -7.59
N ASN A 69 7.21 17.61 -7.47
CA ASN A 69 6.46 18.86 -7.49
C ASN A 69 5.85 19.13 -8.88
N TYR A 70 6.54 18.74 -9.95
CA TYR A 70 5.98 18.77 -11.30
C TYR A 70 4.76 17.86 -11.42
N ALA A 71 4.86 16.61 -10.96
CA ALA A 71 3.74 15.68 -11.00
C ALA A 71 2.58 16.10 -10.08
N TYR A 72 2.85 16.73 -8.94
CA TYR A 72 1.83 17.36 -8.10
C TYR A 72 1.06 18.45 -8.84
N ALA A 73 1.78 19.35 -9.54
CA ALA A 73 1.15 20.39 -10.34
C ALA A 73 0.29 19.78 -11.46
N MET A 74 0.78 18.73 -12.14
CA MET A 74 0.04 18.05 -13.19
C MET A 74 -1.21 17.31 -12.65
N GLN A 75 -1.15 16.72 -11.44
CA GLN A 75 -2.33 16.16 -10.78
C GLN A 75 -3.34 17.25 -10.39
N SER A 76 -2.87 18.39 -9.86
CA SER A 76 -3.73 19.50 -9.45
C SER A 76 -4.45 20.16 -10.63
N LEU A 77 -3.82 20.15 -11.81
CA LEU A 77 -4.41 20.61 -13.08
C LEU A 77 -5.33 19.55 -13.74
N GLY A 78 -5.45 18.36 -13.14
CA GLY A 78 -6.25 17.25 -13.67
C GLY A 78 -5.66 16.55 -14.90
N LEU A 79 -4.39 16.83 -15.23
CA LEU A 79 -3.70 16.27 -16.40
C LEU A 79 -3.23 14.83 -16.15
N ILE A 80 -2.97 14.48 -14.90
CA ILE A 80 -2.72 13.09 -14.48
C ILE A 80 -3.58 12.76 -13.26
N LYS A 81 -3.97 11.49 -13.11
CA LYS A 81 -4.84 11.03 -12.00
C LYS A 81 -3.99 10.45 -10.85
N PRO A 82 -4.54 10.36 -9.63
CA PRO A 82 -3.95 9.56 -8.56
C PRO A 82 -3.71 8.11 -9.00
N PHE A 83 -2.59 7.54 -8.56
CA PHE A 83 -2.24 6.16 -8.88
C PHE A 83 -2.62 5.27 -7.70
N ASN A 84 -3.57 4.37 -7.93
CA ASN A 84 -3.89 3.33 -6.96
C ASN A 84 -2.89 2.19 -7.11
N ILE A 85 -2.08 1.98 -6.07
CA ILE A 85 -1.13 0.87 -6.01
C ILE A 85 -1.80 -0.25 -5.23
N GLU A 86 -1.84 -1.46 -5.80
CA GLU A 86 -2.37 -2.64 -5.15
C GLU A 86 -1.36 -3.79 -5.25
N ILE A 87 -0.86 -4.24 -4.10
CA ILE A 87 0.10 -5.34 -3.99
C ILE A 87 -0.63 -6.53 -3.36
N LYS A 88 -0.85 -7.58 -4.16
CA LYS A 88 -1.52 -8.81 -3.72
C LYS A 88 -0.50 -9.88 -3.39
N HIS A 89 -0.68 -10.50 -2.23
CA HIS A 89 0.09 -11.67 -1.81
C HIS A 89 -0.85 -12.84 -1.55
N SER A 90 -0.50 -14.01 -2.08
CA SER A 90 -1.14 -15.28 -1.76
C SER A 90 -0.06 -16.32 -1.52
N PHE A 91 -0.12 -16.97 -0.36
CA PHE A 91 0.75 -18.06 0.07
C PHE A 91 -0.09 -19.31 0.35
#